data_AF-A0A1W9UX98-F1
#
_entry.id   AF-A0A1W9UX98-F1
#
_cell.length_a   1.000
_cell.length_b   1.000
_cell.length_c   1.000
_cell.angle_alpha   90.00
_cell.angle_beta   90.00
_cell.angle_gamma   90.00
#
_symmetry.space_group_name_H-M   'P 1'
#
loop_
_entity.id
_entity.type
_entity.pdbx_description
1 polymer ?
#
loop_
_entity_poly.entity_id
_entity_poly.type
_entity_poly.pdbx_seq_one_letter_code
_entity_poly.pdbx_strand_id
1 'polypeptide(L)'
;MGTEAIIASSIKPQLIKALGRQIANSLLTQGTLAYVSTDGSEKERFEAFINSICSDERLISVWGEKIAAGQAEEWKALAGSLFNE
;
A
#
# COMPACT_ATOMS: atom_id res chain seq x y z
N MET A 1 11.42 -3.01 11.96
CA MET A 1 9.99 -2.61 11.98
C MET A 1 9.25 -3.56 11.05
N GLY A 2 8.08 -4.11 11.39
CA GLY A 2 7.38 -5.02 10.48
C GLY A 2 6.59 -4.29 9.39
N THR A 3 6.12 -5.03 8.39
CA THR A 3 5.17 -4.57 7.36
C THR A 3 3.98 -3.81 7.96
N GLU A 4 3.41 -4.34 9.04
CA GLU A 4 2.30 -3.72 9.78
C GLU A 4 2.64 -2.32 10.31
N ALA A 5 3.89 -2.10 10.74
CA ALA A 5 4.33 -0.79 11.24
C ALA A 5 4.43 0.23 10.11
N ILE A 6 4.87 -0.16 8.91
CA ILE A 6 4.88 0.72 7.73
C ILE A 6 3.45 1.08 7.33
N ILE A 7 2.55 0.09 7.29
CA ILE A 7 1.14 0.31 6.97
C ILE A 7 0.51 1.31 7.96
N ALA A 8 0.73 1.12 9.26
CA ALA A 8 0.16 1.96 10.30
C ALA A 8 0.74 3.38 10.35
N SER A 9 2.06 3.53 10.15
CA SER A 9 2.76 4.80 10.32
C SER A 9 2.84 5.66 9.05
N SER A 10 2.79 5.04 7.85
CA SER A 10 2.98 5.75 6.59
C SER A 10 1.75 5.64 5.67
N ILE A 11 1.36 4.43 5.30
CA ILE A 11 0.35 4.20 4.24
C ILE A 11 -1.04 4.65 4.69
N LYS A 12 -1.50 4.16 5.84
CA LYS A 12 -2.84 4.47 6.36
C LYS A 12 -3.06 5.97 6.57
N PRO A 13 -2.16 6.74 7.21
CA PRO A 13 -2.31 8.19 7.34
C PRO A 13 -2.43 8.92 6.00
N GLN A 14 -1.63 8.53 4.99
CA GLN A 14 -1.66 9.15 3.67
C GLN A 14 -2.98 8.88 2.95
N LEU A 15 -3.47 7.65 2.98
CA LEU A 15 -4.77 7.29 2.42
C LEU A 15 -5.92 8.02 3.12
N ILE A 16 -5.90 8.12 4.45
CA ILE A 16 -6.93 8.85 5.22
C ILE A 16 -6.93 10.33 4.84
N LYS A 17 -5.76 10.94 4.67
CA LYS A 17 -5.63 12.34 4.27
C LYS A 17 -6.20 12.59 2.87
N ALA A 18 -6.03 11.65 1.94
CA ALA A 18 -6.47 11.78 0.56
C ALA A 18 -7.96 11.50 0.35
N LEU A 19 -8.47 10.43 0.98
CA LEU A 19 -9.77 9.84 0.64
C LEU A 19 -10.75 9.81 1.83
N GLY A 20 -10.30 10.22 3.01
CA GLY A 20 -11.04 10.04 4.25
C GLY A 20 -10.97 8.61 4.79
N ARG A 21 -11.40 8.45 6.04
CA ARG A 21 -11.20 7.21 6.82
C ARG A 21 -11.90 5.99 6.21
N GLN A 22 -13.13 6.16 5.72
CA GLN A 22 -13.92 5.04 5.22
C GLN A 22 -13.31 4.42 3.96
N ILE A 23 -12.97 5.25 2.97
CA ILE A 23 -12.37 4.78 1.72
C ILE A 23 -10.97 4.23 1.98
N ALA A 24 -10.17 4.92 2.82
CA ALA A 24 -8.85 4.42 3.21
C ALA A 24 -8.91 3.01 3.82
N ASN A 25 -9.86 2.76 4.73
CA ASN A 25 -10.03 1.42 5.31
C ASN A 25 -10.49 0.39 4.27
N SER A 26 -11.35 0.76 3.31
CA SER A 26 -11.73 -0.12 2.20
C SER A 26 -10.51 -0.54 1.36
N LEU A 27 -9.65 0.41 1.01
CA LEU A 27 -8.43 0.15 0.25
C LEU A 27 -7.46 -0.73 1.03
N LEU A 28 -7.27 -0.45 2.33
CA LEU A 28 -6.42 -1.27 3.19
C LEU A 28 -6.94 -2.70 3.29
N THR A 29 -8.25 -2.91 3.41
CA THR A 29 -8.84 -4.26 3.41
C THR A 29 -8.57 -4.97 2.09
N GLN A 30 -8.74 -4.32 0.94
CA GLN A 30 -8.44 -4.90 -0.37
C GLN A 30 -6.95 -5.24 -0.51
N GLY A 31 -6.06 -4.32 -0.11
CA GLY A 31 -4.63 -4.57 -0.07
C GLY A 31 -4.29 -5.76 0.82
N THR A 32 -4.87 -5.86 2.02
CA THR A 32 -4.67 -7.00 2.93
C THR A 32 -5.13 -8.31 2.30
N LEU A 33 -6.24 -8.32 1.56
CA LEU A 33 -6.69 -9.50 0.82
C LEU A 33 -5.66 -9.90 -0.24
N ALA A 34 -5.14 -8.95 -1.03
CA ALA A 34 -4.09 -9.21 -2.00
C ALA A 34 -2.81 -9.76 -1.34
N TYR A 35 -2.44 -9.21 -0.18
CA TYR A 35 -1.28 -9.66 0.61
C TYR A 35 -1.43 -11.12 1.06
N VAL A 36 -2.56 -11.50 1.65
CA VAL A 36 -2.77 -12.87 2.19
C VAL A 36 -3.04 -13.91 1.10
N SER A 37 -3.55 -13.48 -0.06
CA SER A 37 -3.82 -14.36 -1.21
C SER A 37 -2.63 -14.53 -2.14
N THR A 38 -1.56 -13.74 -1.97
CA THR A 38 -0.34 -13.87 -2.76
C THR A 38 0.57 -14.94 -2.15
N ASP A 39 0.80 -16.00 -2.93
CA ASP A 39 1.86 -16.95 -2.63
C ASP A 39 3.22 -16.33 -2.97
N GLY A 40 4.18 -16.42 -2.06
CA GLY A 40 5.50 -15.83 -2.24
C GLY A 40 6.15 -15.38 -0.94
N SER A 41 7.30 -14.73 -1.10
CA SER A 41 8.03 -14.04 -0.06
C SER A 41 7.23 -12.88 0.55
N GLU A 42 7.62 -12.46 1.75
CA GLU A 42 7.04 -11.28 2.40
C GLU A 42 7.09 -10.03 1.49
N LYS A 43 8.18 -9.90 0.73
CA LYS A 43 8.37 -8.83 -0.25
C LYS A 43 7.30 -8.88 -1.35
N GLU A 44 7.09 -10.04 -1.98
CA GLU A 44 6.11 -10.20 -3.05
C GLU A 44 4.68 -9.96 -2.55
N ARG A 45 4.36 -10.43 -1.34
CA ARG A 45 3.07 -10.16 -0.69
C ARG A 45 2.86 -8.67 -0.42
N PHE A 46 3.90 -7.98 0.05
CA PHE A 46 3.84 -6.54 0.26
C PHE A 46 3.72 -5.77 -1.05
N GLU A 47 4.42 -6.18 -2.11
CA GLU A 47 4.25 -5.59 -3.44
C GLU A 47 2.82 -5.77 -3.96
N ALA A 48 2.21 -6.94 -3.75
CA ALA A 48 0.80 -7.19 -4.10
C ALA A 48 -0.16 -6.28 -3.32
N PHE A 49 0.08 -6.08 -2.02
CA PHE A 49 -0.65 -5.12 -1.19
C PHE A 49 -0.61 -3.71 -1.79
N ILE A 50 0.58 -3.22 -2.11
CA ILE A 50 0.80 -1.87 -2.63
C ILE A 50 0.16 -1.71 -4.01
N ASN A 51 0.37 -2.68 -4.90
CA ASN A 51 -0.17 -2.64 -6.24
C ASN A 51 -1.71 -2.62 -6.21
N SER A 52 -2.34 -3.43 -5.35
CA SER A 52 -3.80 -3.44 -5.19
C SER A 52 -4.37 -2.07 -4.76
N ILE A 53 -3.64 -1.32 -3.94
CA ILE A 53 -4.06 0.01 -3.49
C ILE A 53 -3.84 1.05 -4.58
N CYS A 54 -2.65 1.05 -5.19
CA CYS A 54 -2.25 2.05 -6.18
C CYS A 54 -2.94 1.88 -7.54
N SER A 55 -3.53 0.71 -7.83
CA SER A 55 -4.37 0.48 -9.00
C SER A 55 -5.85 0.80 -8.78
N ASP A 56 -6.28 1.14 -7.56
CA ASP A 56 -7.69 1.41 -7.29
C ASP A 56 -8.13 2.74 -7.90
N GLU A 57 -9.20 2.72 -8.68
CA GLU A 57 -9.73 3.88 -9.40
C GLU A 57 -10.04 5.06 -8.47
N ARG A 58 -10.49 4.81 -7.23
CA ARG A 58 -10.80 5.87 -6.27
C ARG A 58 -9.54 6.63 -5.88
N LEU A 59 -8.42 5.91 -5.68
CA LEU A 59 -7.14 6.54 -5.38
C LEU A 59 -6.59 7.27 -6.61
N ILE A 60 -6.65 6.64 -7.78
CA ILE A 60 -6.23 7.24 -9.06
C ILE A 60 -7.02 8.51 -9.34
N SER A 61 -8.31 8.57 -9.02
CA SER A 61 -9.14 9.77 -9.25
C SER A 61 -8.69 10.99 -8.42
N VAL A 62 -8.05 10.77 -7.27
CA VAL A 62 -7.60 11.83 -6.36
C VAL A 62 -6.13 12.18 -6.54
N TRP A 63 -5.28 11.19 -6.76
CA TRP A 63 -3.83 11.38 -6.90
C TRP A 63 -3.38 11.49 -8.36
N GLY A 64 -4.13 10.92 -9.29
CA GLY A 64 -3.65 10.68 -10.65
C GLY A 64 -2.63 9.54 -10.69
N GLU A 65 -2.51 8.91 -11.85
CA GLU A 65 -1.66 7.72 -12.06
C GLU A 65 -0.19 7.98 -11.69
N LYS A 66 0.33 9.16 -12.03
CA LYS A 66 1.74 9.51 -11.79
C LYS A 66 2.06 9.58 -10.30
N ILE A 67 1.19 10.17 -9.49
CA ILE A 67 1.42 10.28 -8.03
C ILE A 67 1.20 8.92 -7.37
N ALA A 68 0.19 8.16 -7.80
CA ALA A 68 -0.05 6.81 -7.28
C ALA A 68 1.13 5.87 -7.55
N ALA A 69 1.71 5.93 -8.76
CA ALA A 69 2.93 5.19 -9.09
C ALA A 69 4.14 5.65 -8.27
N GLY A 70 4.31 6.97 -8.08
CA GLY A 70 5.35 7.52 -7.20
C GLY A 70 5.25 6.99 -5.77
N GLN A 71 4.06 7.03 -5.17
CA GLN A 71 3.87 6.50 -3.82
C GLN A 71 4.04 4.99 -3.73
N ALA A 72 3.68 4.24 -4.77
CA ALA A 72 3.92 2.80 -4.79
C ALA A 72 5.42 2.51 -4.62
N GLU A 73 6.27 3.21 -5.37
CA GLU A 73 7.72 3.02 -5.32
C GLU A 73 8.30 3.52 -3.99
N GLU A 74 7.84 4.65 -3.45
CA GLU A 74 8.25 5.11 -2.11
C GLU A 74 7.93 4.09 -1.02
N TRP A 75 6.71 3.56 -1.01
CA TRP A 75 6.29 2.59 0.00
C TRP A 75 7.04 1.26 -0.13
N LYS A 76 7.30 0.79 -1.35
CA LYS A 76 8.15 -0.38 -1.59
C LYS A 76 9.58 -0.13 -1.13
N ALA A 77 10.14 1.06 -1.37
CA ALA A 77 11.48 1.41 -0.91
C ALA A 77 11.58 1.45 0.63
N LEU A 78 10.56 1.98 1.32
CA LEU A 78 10.49 1.95 2.78
C LEU A 78 10.52 0.54 3.35
N ALA A 79 9.88 -0.42 2.67
CA ALA A 79 9.90 -1.82 3.07
C ALA A 79 11.15 -2.57 2.57
N GLY A 80 11.85 -2.05 1.57
CA GLY A 80 13.08 -2.64 1.03
C GLY A 80 14.19 -2.81 2.08
N SER A 81 14.25 -1.97 3.11
CA SER A 81 15.17 -2.15 4.23
C SER A 81 14.80 -3.31 5.16
N LEU A 82 13.58 -3.84 5.07
CA LEU A 82 13.09 -4.96 5.87
C LEU A 82 13.28 -6.32 5.21
N PHE A 83 13.46 -6.33 3.88
CA PHE A 83 13.51 -7.56 3.08
C PHE A 83 14.94 -7.95 2.66
N ASN A 84 15.95 -7.20 3.13
CA ASN A 84 17.37 -7.44 2.87
C ASN A 84 18.11 -8.05 4.09
N GLU A 85 17.37 -8.55 5.08
CA GLU A 85 17.92 -9.33 6.20
C GLU A 85 17.93 -10.83 5.91
#